data_AF-G3EDR1-F1
#
_entry.id   AF-G3EDR1-F1
#
_cell.length_a   1.000
_cell.length_b   1.000
_cell.length_c   1.000
_cell.angle_alpha   90.00
_cell.angle_beta   90.00
_cell.angle_gamma   90.00
#
_symmetry.space_group_name_H-M   'P 1'
#
loop_
_entity.id
_entity.type
_entity.pdbx_description
1 polymer ?
#
loop_
_entity_poly.entity_id
_entity_poly.type
_entity_poly.pdbx_seq_one_letter_code
_entity_poly.pdbx_strand_id
1 'polypeptide(L)'
;FVCRYHGWAYDTAGNLVNVPYEAESFACLNKKEWSPLKARVETYKGLIFANWDENAVDLDTYLGGAKFYMDHMLDRTEAGTEAIPGVQKWVIPCNWKSPAEH
;
A
#
# COMPACT_ATOMS: atom_id res chain seq x y z
N PHE A 1 -3.52 -9.25 12.62
CA PHE A 1 -3.74 -10.26 11.56
C PHE A 1 -3.08 -11.58 11.93
N VAL A 2 -3.64 -12.73 11.54
CA VAL A 2 -3.06 -14.05 11.87
C VAL A 2 -3.02 -14.90 10.61
N CYS A 3 -1.85 -15.43 10.27
CA CYS A 3 -1.68 -16.37 9.17
C CYS A 3 -2.44 -17.67 9.48
N ARG A 4 -3.38 -18.04 8.60
CA ARG A 4 -4.25 -19.22 8.80
C ARG A 4 -3.53 -20.56 8.68
N TYR A 5 -2.30 -20.59 8.15
CA TYR A 5 -1.56 -21.83 8.01
C TYR A 5 -0.89 -22.24 9.34
N HIS A 6 0.00 -21.40 9.88
CA HIS A 6 0.82 -21.74 11.06
C HIS A 6 0.69 -20.74 12.21
N GLY A 7 -0.32 -19.86 12.19
CA GLY A 7 -0.64 -19.00 13.34
C GLY A 7 0.34 -17.85 13.62
N TRP A 8 1.26 -17.53 12.71
CA TRP A 8 2.09 -16.33 12.84
C TRP A 8 1.21 -15.09 12.89
N ALA A 9 1.37 -14.28 13.93
CA ALA A 9 0.52 -13.12 14.17
C ALA A 9 1.28 -11.82 13.91
N TYR A 10 0.58 -10.89 13.27
CA TYR A 10 1.09 -9.60 12.84
C TYR A 10 0.22 -8.48 13.42
N ASP A 11 0.83 -7.38 13.83
CA ASP A 11 0.08 -6.18 14.21
C ASP A 11 -0.51 -5.47 12.97
N THR A 12 -1.19 -4.34 13.18
CA THR A 12 -1.80 -3.55 12.10
C THR A 12 -0.76 -2.80 11.25
N ALA A 13 0.49 -2.70 11.71
CA ALA A 13 1.61 -2.13 10.96
C ALA A 13 2.40 -3.20 10.18
N GLY A 14 1.93 -4.45 10.20
CA GLY A 14 2.55 -5.58 9.52
C GLY A 14 3.78 -6.15 10.21
N ASN A 15 4.07 -5.79 11.46
CA ASN A 15 5.21 -6.37 12.19
C ASN A 15 4.83 -7.77 12.69
N LEU A 16 5.72 -8.76 12.51
CA LEU A 16 5.58 -10.08 13.13
C LEU A 16 5.75 -9.93 14.65
N VAL A 17 4.67 -10.17 15.40
CA VAL A 17 4.67 -9.98 16.86
C VAL A 17 4.71 -11.31 17.61
N ASN A 18 4.19 -12.39 17.03
CA ASN A 18 4.13 -13.69 17.68
C ASN A 18 4.28 -14.85 16.70
N VAL A 19 5.04 -15.87 17.12
CA VAL A 19 5.18 -17.16 16.43
C VAL A 19 4.81 -18.28 17.41
N PRO A 20 3.92 -19.23 17.04
CA PRO A 20 3.65 -20.38 17.89
C PRO A 20 4.90 -21.22 18.17
N TYR A 21 5.06 -21.70 19.41
CA TYR A 21 6.23 -22.49 19.85
C TYR A 21 7.58 -21.80 19.61
N GLU A 22 7.63 -20.47 19.74
CA GLU A 22 8.82 -19.66 19.45
C GLU A 22 10.03 -20.09 20.31
N ALA A 23 9.83 -20.34 21.60
CA ALA A 23 10.91 -20.72 22.51
C ALA A 23 11.50 -22.12 22.17
N GLU A 24 10.66 -23.06 21.74
CA GLU A 24 11.05 -24.45 21.48
C GLU A 24 11.60 -24.66 20.06
N SER A 25 11.10 -23.92 19.08
CA SER A 25 11.38 -24.16 17.65
C SER A 25 12.11 -23.00 16.95
N PHE A 26 12.05 -21.78 17.50
CA PHE A 26 12.50 -20.55 16.82
C PHE A 26 13.21 -19.58 17.77
N ALA A 27 13.95 -20.09 18.76
CA ALA A 27 14.54 -19.29 19.86
C ALA A 27 15.44 -18.13 19.40
N CYS A 28 15.94 -18.15 18.17
CA CYS A 28 16.81 -17.13 17.58
C CYS A 28 16.15 -16.34 16.43
N LEU A 29 14.84 -16.43 16.24
CA LEU A 29 14.15 -15.76 15.13
C LEU A 29 14.14 -14.24 15.29
N ASN A 30 14.77 -13.53 14.35
CA ASN A 30 14.61 -12.08 14.26
C ASN A 30 13.28 -11.72 13.60
N LYS A 31 12.23 -11.51 14.40
CA LYS A 31 10.89 -11.18 13.90
C LYS A 31 10.84 -9.92 13.02
N LYS A 32 11.79 -8.98 13.16
CA LYS A 32 11.86 -7.79 12.29
C LYS A 32 12.21 -8.15 10.85
N GLU A 33 13.18 -9.05 10.65
CA GLU A 33 13.62 -9.49 9.31
C GLU A 33 12.58 -10.39 8.62
N TRP A 34 11.74 -11.07 9.40
CA TRP A 34 10.69 -11.97 8.91
C TRP A 34 9.30 -11.31 8.86
N SER A 35 9.22 -10.00 9.07
CA SER A 35 8.01 -9.25 8.76
C SER A 35 7.87 -9.10 7.24
N PRO A 36 6.64 -9.05 6.69
CA PRO A 36 6.43 -8.80 5.26
C PRO A 36 7.13 -7.52 4.81
N LEU A 37 7.57 -7.51 3.55
CA LEU A 37 8.17 -6.34 2.91
C LEU A 37 7.22 -5.14 3.03
N LYS A 38 7.77 -3.97 3.35
CA LYS A 38 7.02 -2.72 3.48
C LYS A 38 7.19 -1.88 2.23
N ALA A 39 6.12 -1.19 1.82
CA ALA A 39 6.18 -0.16 0.81
C ALA A 39 6.27 1.20 1.49
N ARG A 40 6.95 2.15 0.84
CA ARG A 40 6.80 3.57 1.13
C ARG A 40 5.36 3.98 0.76
N VAL A 41 4.71 4.75 1.62
CA VAL A 41 3.32 5.20 1.42
C VAL A 41 3.29 6.72 1.51
N GLU A 42 2.73 7.35 0.49
CA GLU A 42 2.60 8.80 0.38
C GLU A 42 1.18 9.13 -0.14
N THR A 43 0.66 10.29 0.23
CA THR A 43 -0.70 10.71 -0.14
C THR A 43 -0.69 11.98 -0.98
N TYR A 44 -1.59 12.06 -1.95
CA TYR A 44 -1.86 13.29 -2.69
C TYR A 44 -3.35 13.62 -2.67
N LYS A 45 -3.74 14.64 -1.91
CA LYS A 45 -5.11 15.19 -1.81
C LYS A 45 -6.22 14.12 -1.67
N GLY A 46 -5.99 13.15 -0.79
CA GLY A 46 -6.93 12.06 -0.48
C GLY A 46 -6.61 10.73 -1.18
N LEU A 47 -5.84 10.75 -2.28
CA LEU A 47 -5.38 9.52 -2.93
C LEU A 47 -4.15 8.95 -2.20
N ILE A 48 -4.11 7.62 -2.04
CA ILE A 48 -3.01 6.89 -1.38
C ILE A 48 -2.19 6.16 -2.44
N PHE A 49 -0.89 6.44 -2.51
CA PHE A 49 0.07 5.78 -3.40
C PHE A 49 1.11 4.99 -2.60
N ALA A 50 1.69 3.97 -3.23
CA ALA A 50 2.73 3.16 -2.62
C ALA A 50 3.85 2.82 -3.61
N ASN A 51 5.09 2.74 -3.13
CA ASN A 51 6.26 2.35 -3.92
C ASN A 51 7.19 1.47 -3.09
N TRP A 52 7.74 0.41 -3.70
CA TRP A 52 8.68 -0.51 -3.05
C TRP A 52 10.13 -0.06 -3.15
N ASP A 53 10.46 0.81 -4.11
CA ASP A 53 11.83 1.26 -4.33
C ASP A 53 12.21 2.37 -3.35
N GLU A 54 13.13 2.05 -2.45
CA GLU A 54 13.68 2.97 -1.45
C GLU A 54 14.44 4.15 -2.10
N ASN A 55 14.93 3.99 -3.34
CA ASN A 55 15.70 5.02 -4.04
C ASN A 55 14.85 5.81 -5.04
N ALA A 56 13.56 5.50 -5.19
CA ALA A 56 12.68 6.27 -6.05
C ALA A 56 12.51 7.70 -5.51
N VAL A 57 12.29 8.65 -6.40
CA VAL A 57 11.87 10.01 -6.02
C VAL A 57 10.56 9.96 -5.21
N ASP A 58 10.32 10.97 -4.39
CA ASP A 58 9.04 11.12 -3.66
C ASP A 58 7.85 11.30 -4.62
N LEU A 59 6.64 11.10 -4.10
CA LEU A 59 5.41 11.17 -4.87
C LEU A 59 5.20 12.56 -5.49
N ASP A 60 5.54 13.62 -4.77
CA ASP A 60 5.38 14.99 -5.24
C ASP A 60 6.21 15.24 -6.51
N THR A 61 7.46 14.77 -6.50
CA THR A 61 8.40 14.82 -7.62
C THR A 61 7.95 13.90 -8.75
N TYR A 62 7.50 12.68 -8.45
CA TYR A 62 7.00 11.73 -9.45
C TYR A 62 5.80 12.27 -10.22
N LEU A 63 4.82 12.87 -9.52
CA LEU A 63 3.64 13.46 -10.15
C LEU A 63 4.00 14.73 -10.93
N GLY A 64 4.97 15.52 -10.45
CA GLY A 64 5.50 16.68 -11.16
C GLY A 64 4.41 17.61 -11.70
N GLY A 65 4.47 17.94 -12.99
CA GLY A 65 3.48 18.81 -13.65
C GLY A 65 2.07 18.21 -13.74
N ALA A 66 1.90 16.90 -13.57
CA ALA A 66 0.58 16.25 -13.63
C ALA A 66 -0.34 16.69 -12.48
N LYS A 67 0.25 17.11 -11.34
CA LYS A 67 -0.47 17.63 -10.16
C LYS A 67 -1.48 18.72 -10.52
N PHE A 68 -1.10 19.65 -11.40
CA PHE A 68 -1.98 20.72 -11.87
C PHE A 68 -3.29 20.17 -12.45
N TYR A 69 -3.24 19.10 -13.23
CA TYR A 69 -4.43 18.48 -13.82
C TYR A 69 -5.23 17.69 -12.78
N MET A 70 -4.56 16.99 -11.86
CA MET A 70 -5.22 16.24 -10.79
C MET A 70 -6.04 17.14 -9.86
N ASP A 71 -5.56 18.36 -9.61
CA ASP A 71 -6.20 19.34 -8.73
C ASP A 71 -7.59 19.77 -9.20
N HIS A 72 -7.85 19.70 -10.52
CA HIS A 72 -9.17 20.02 -11.07
C HIS A 72 -10.29 19.12 -10.51
N MET A 73 -9.94 17.91 -10.08
CA MET A 73 -10.84 16.96 -9.41
C MET A 73 -10.65 16.97 -7.90
N LEU A 74 -9.39 16.91 -7.45
CA LEU A 74 -9.05 16.60 -6.06
C LEU A 74 -9.08 17.81 -5.11
N ASP A 75 -8.99 19.03 -5.65
CA ASP A 75 -8.81 20.25 -4.86
C ASP A 75 -9.83 21.35 -5.18
N ARG A 76 -11.07 20.93 -5.47
CA ARG A 76 -12.15 21.86 -5.85
C ARG A 76 -12.70 22.66 -4.68
N THR A 77 -12.41 22.21 -3.46
CA THR A 77 -12.84 22.80 -2.19
C THR A 77 -11.83 22.42 -1.11
N GLU A 78 -11.70 23.29 -0.13
CA GLU A 78 -11.00 23.09 1.13
C GLU A 78 -11.44 21.86 1.92
N ALA A 79 -12.65 21.34 1.68
CA ALA A 79 -13.15 20.12 2.31
C ALA A 79 -12.49 18.84 1.76
N GLY A 80 -11.81 18.91 0.61
CA GLY A 80 -11.23 17.75 -0.06
C GLY A 80 -12.28 16.86 -0.73
N THR A 81 -11.97 15.57 -0.83
CA THR A 81 -12.83 14.57 -1.49
C THR A 81 -13.04 13.35 -0.59
N GLU A 82 -14.19 12.69 -0.76
CA GLU A 82 -14.47 11.39 -0.13
C GLU A 82 -14.87 10.35 -1.18
N ALA A 83 -14.55 9.08 -0.90
CA ALA A 83 -15.01 7.97 -1.71
C ALA A 83 -16.35 7.46 -1.17
N ILE A 84 -17.36 7.36 -2.04
CA ILE A 84 -18.59 6.66 -1.70
C ILE A 84 -18.25 5.19 -1.41
N PRO A 85 -18.74 4.60 -0.30
CA PRO A 85 -18.39 3.23 0.05
C PRO A 85 -18.77 2.20 -1.05
N GLY A 86 -17.78 1.41 -1.46
CA GLY A 86 -17.96 0.33 -2.44
C GLY A 86 -16.93 0.43 -3.58
N VAL A 87 -16.34 -0.71 -3.96
CA VAL A 87 -15.42 -0.79 -5.10
C VAL A 87 -15.91 -1.88 -6.05
N GLN A 88 -16.28 -1.50 -7.27
CA GLN A 88 -16.63 -2.45 -8.31
C GLN A 88 -15.36 -3.14 -8.84
N LYS A 89 -15.40 -4.47 -8.98
CA LYS A 89 -14.27 -5.28 -9.48
C LYS A 89 -14.75 -6.22 -10.58
N TRP A 90 -14.04 -6.25 -11.71
CA TRP A 90 -14.29 -7.14 -12.85
C TRP A 90 -12.98 -7.50 -13.56
N VAL A 91 -13.02 -8.46 -14.48
CA VAL A 91 -11.85 -8.93 -15.23
C VAL A 91 -12.01 -8.62 -16.71
N ILE A 92 -10.99 -8.02 -17.32
CA ILE A 92 -10.89 -7.82 -18.77
C ILE A 92 -9.64 -8.58 -19.25
N PRO A 93 -9.76 -9.56 -20.17
CA PRO A 93 -8.61 -10.31 -20.69
C PRO A 93 -7.87 -9.51 -21.77
N CYS A 94 -7.23 -8.41 -21.36
CA CYS A 94 -6.43 -7.55 -22.24
C CYS A 94 -5.12 -7.13 -21.56
N ASN A 95 -4.22 -6.48 -22.30
CA ASN A 95 -3.02 -5.90 -21.70
C ASN A 95 -3.39 -4.62 -20.93
N TRP A 96 -2.84 -4.44 -19.73
CA TRP A 96 -3.12 -3.27 -18.88
C TRP A 96 -2.74 -1.93 -19.51
N LYS A 97 -1.82 -1.91 -20.49
CA LYS A 97 -1.44 -0.68 -21.21
C LYS A 97 -2.59 -0.11 -22.03
N SER A 98 -3.47 -0.96 -22.57
CA SER A 98 -4.59 -0.51 -23.40
C SER A 98 -5.52 0.48 -22.66
N PRO A 99 -6.14 0.13 -21.51
CA PRO A 99 -6.98 1.08 -20.78
C PRO A 99 -6.21 2.26 -20.14
N ALA A 100 -4.88 2.20 -20.06
CA ALA A 100 -4.07 3.31 -19.56
C ALA A 100 -3.73 4.36 -20.64
N GLU A 101 -3.70 3.97 -21.92
CA GLU A 101 -3.41 4.85 -23.06
C GLU A 101 -4.68 5.53 -23.62
N HIS A 102 -5.84 4.90 -23.46
CA HIS A 102 -7.15 5.40 -23.93
C HIS A 102 -7.59 6.69 -23.25
#